data_AF-A0A0K6FKP6-F1
#
_entry.id   AF-A0A0K6FKP6-F1
#
_cell.length_a   1.000
_cell.length_b   1.000
_cell.length_c   1.000
_cell.angle_alpha   90.00
_cell.angle_beta   90.00
_cell.angle_gamma   90.00
#
_symmetry.space_group_name_H-M   'P 1'
#
loop_
_entity.id
_entity.type
_entity.pdbx_description
1 polymer ?
#
loop_
_entity_poly.entity_id
_entity_poly.type
_entity_poly.pdbx_seq_one_letter_code
_entity_poly.pdbx_strand_id
1 'polypeptide(L)'
;MWFFGPSLFHRLAAVSGAQCVIHLPPSPDATSNFVNVPAEFCLQHLPVSPATHPALFASDFVMSRLAATHSPDPKWRAIPRLYSGHDISGHMFLLTMSIFFLAEQISLSLPLLYPSLEPVPGTVRHRASFLHEVAVKASTALLGIWFLMSWTTAIYFHTPFEKVTGFLAGLIAAYIIKLPIPIVSRAPPPAPHVVPLDKPEI
;
A
#
# COMPACT_ATOMS: atom_id res chain seq x y z
N MET A 1 -18.83 16.37 -8.39
CA MET A 1 -19.39 15.01 -8.30
C MET A 1 -18.89 14.24 -9.52
N TRP A 2 -18.23 13.09 -9.34
CA TRP A 2 -17.79 12.26 -10.47
C TRP A 2 -19.05 11.67 -11.15
N PHE A 3 -19.10 11.65 -12.49
CA PHE A 3 -20.26 11.13 -13.23
C PHE A 3 -20.50 9.61 -13.04
N PHE A 4 -19.58 8.89 -12.38
CA PHE A 4 -19.64 7.43 -12.15
C PHE A 4 -20.19 7.05 -10.76
N GLY A 5 -20.83 7.99 -10.05
CA GLY A 5 -21.36 7.78 -8.71
C GLY A 5 -20.28 7.84 -7.61
N PRO A 6 -20.45 7.13 -6.48
CA PRO A 6 -19.48 7.10 -5.39
C PRO A 6 -18.10 6.63 -5.88
N SER A 7 -17.03 7.19 -5.30
CA SER A 7 -15.66 6.83 -5.65
C SER A 7 -15.42 5.32 -5.49
N LEU A 8 -14.53 4.77 -6.32
CA LEU A 8 -14.16 3.36 -6.24
C LEU A 8 -13.69 2.99 -4.82
N PHE A 9 -12.92 3.88 -4.18
CA PHE A 9 -12.48 3.71 -2.80
C PHE A 9 -13.64 3.61 -1.80
N HIS A 10 -14.68 4.43 -1.93
CA HIS A 10 -15.87 4.32 -1.07
C HIS A 10 -16.62 3.00 -1.26
N ARG A 11 -16.71 2.52 -2.51
CA ARG A 11 -17.37 1.23 -2.81
C ARG A 11 -16.57 0.07 -2.26
N LEU A 12 -15.25 0.08 -2.43
CA LEU A 12 -14.35 -0.92 -1.88
C LEU A 12 -14.39 -0.92 -0.35
N ALA A 13 -14.37 0.25 0.28
CA ALA A 13 -14.49 0.39 1.73
C ALA A 13 -15.83 -0.16 2.24
N ALA A 14 -16.94 0.18 1.60
CA ALA A 14 -18.27 -0.31 2.00
C ALA A 14 -18.38 -1.84 1.85
N VAL A 15 -17.90 -2.41 0.75
CA VAL A 15 -17.90 -3.88 0.52
C VAL A 15 -16.93 -4.58 1.47
N SER A 16 -15.83 -3.93 1.86
CA SER A 16 -14.84 -4.51 2.76
C SER A 16 -15.23 -4.47 4.24
N GLY A 17 -16.43 -3.99 4.56
CA GLY A 17 -16.98 -3.99 5.92
C GLY A 17 -16.87 -2.66 6.66
N ALA A 18 -16.56 -1.56 5.96
CA ALA A 18 -16.58 -0.23 6.59
C ALA A 18 -17.99 0.11 7.10
N GLN A 19 -18.06 0.59 8.34
CA GLN A 19 -19.27 1.07 8.97
C GLN A 19 -19.43 2.57 8.70
N CYS A 20 -20.64 2.97 8.31
CA CYS A 20 -20.97 4.37 8.16
C CYS A 20 -21.34 4.95 9.53
N VAL A 21 -20.53 5.88 10.04
CA VAL A 21 -20.67 6.42 11.40
C VAL A 21 -20.83 7.94 11.42
N ILE A 22 -21.57 8.43 12.41
CA ILE A 22 -21.66 9.85 12.76
C ILE A 22 -20.95 10.06 14.08
N HIS A 23 -20.15 11.13 14.17
CA HIS A 23 -19.57 11.58 15.45
C HIS A 23 -20.57 12.47 16.18
N LEU A 24 -20.98 12.03 17.37
CA LEU A 24 -21.76 12.84 18.29
C LEU A 24 -20.84 13.78 19.08
N PRO A 25 -21.36 14.92 19.56
CA PRO A 25 -20.66 15.75 20.53
C PRO A 25 -20.21 14.94 21.76
N PRO A 26 -18.99 15.16 22.28
CA PRO A 26 -18.50 14.42 23.43
C PRO A 26 -19.36 14.69 24.66
N SER A 27 -19.75 13.62 25.36
CA SER A 27 -20.52 13.66 26.60
C SER A 27 -19.75 12.92 27.69
N PRO A 28 -19.69 13.43 28.94
CA PRO A 28 -18.91 12.83 30.02
C PRO A 28 -19.40 11.43 30.42
N ASP A 29 -20.67 11.09 30.14
CA ASP A 29 -21.29 9.82 30.52
C ASP A 29 -21.21 8.76 29.39
N ALA A 30 -20.28 8.94 28.45
CA ALA A 30 -20.25 8.18 27.21
C ALA A 30 -19.15 7.13 27.07
N THR A 31 -19.56 5.87 26.87
CA THR A 31 -18.65 4.77 26.47
C THR A 31 -18.18 4.87 25.02
N SER A 32 -18.95 5.51 24.13
CA SER A 32 -18.57 5.79 22.74
C SER A 32 -19.31 7.02 22.19
N ASN A 33 -18.68 7.72 21.24
CA ASN A 33 -19.17 8.97 20.63
C ASN A 33 -19.62 8.77 19.17
N PHE A 34 -19.92 7.53 18.75
CA PHE A 34 -20.21 7.20 17.36
C PHE A 34 -21.57 6.51 17.24
N VAL A 35 -22.33 6.82 16.20
CA VAL A 35 -23.60 6.15 15.86
C VAL A 35 -23.52 5.59 14.45
N ASN A 36 -23.89 4.32 14.30
CA ASN A 36 -23.93 3.65 13.02
C ASN A 36 -25.19 4.07 12.24
N VAL A 37 -25.00 4.36 10.95
CA VAL A 37 -26.03 4.80 10.02
C VAL A 37 -26.00 3.91 8.79
N PRO A 38 -27.10 3.75 8.05
CA PRO A 38 -27.08 3.04 6.77
C PRO A 38 -26.03 3.62 5.80
N ALA A 39 -25.36 2.74 5.05
CA ALA A 39 -24.20 3.09 4.24
C ALA A 39 -24.51 4.10 3.12
N GLU A 40 -25.77 4.17 2.69
CA GLU A 40 -26.26 5.06 1.64
C GLU A 40 -26.01 6.53 1.98
N PHE A 41 -26.13 6.89 3.27
CA PHE A 41 -25.90 8.27 3.73
C PHE A 41 -24.43 8.68 3.60
N CYS A 42 -23.49 7.76 3.85
CA CYS A 42 -22.06 8.00 3.63
C CYS A 42 -21.69 8.05 2.14
N LEU A 43 -22.36 7.26 1.28
CA LEU A 43 -22.09 7.25 -0.15
C LEU A 43 -22.59 8.51 -0.85
N GLN A 44 -23.72 9.06 -0.40
CA GLN A 44 -24.34 10.26 -0.96
C GLN A 44 -23.88 11.55 -0.28
N HIS A 45 -23.05 11.46 0.77
CA HIS A 45 -22.60 12.59 1.58
C HIS A 45 -23.78 13.44 2.10
N LEU A 46 -24.88 12.76 2.44
CA LEU A 46 -26.10 13.40 2.92
C LEU A 46 -25.91 13.89 4.36
N PRO A 47 -26.12 15.18 4.65
CA PRO A 47 -26.09 15.66 6.01
C PRO A 47 -27.28 15.08 6.79
N VAL A 48 -27.00 14.49 7.94
CA VAL A 48 -28.01 13.92 8.83
C VAL A 48 -28.16 14.79 10.07
N SER A 49 -29.41 14.97 10.50
CA SER A 49 -29.75 15.67 11.74
C SER A 49 -30.96 15.04 12.41
N PRO A 50 -31.12 15.22 13.74
CA PRO A 50 -32.31 14.76 14.47
C PRO A 50 -33.62 15.31 13.89
N ALA A 51 -33.60 16.55 13.39
CA ALA A 51 -34.79 17.20 12.81
C ALA A 51 -35.19 16.63 11.45
N THR A 52 -34.23 16.19 10.64
CA THR A 52 -34.48 15.68 9.28
C THR A 52 -34.70 14.17 9.25
N HIS A 53 -34.03 13.44 10.15
CA HIS A 53 -34.02 11.98 10.18
C HIS A 53 -34.26 11.45 11.59
N PRO A 54 -35.42 11.73 12.23
CA PRO A 54 -35.67 11.38 13.63
C PRO A 54 -35.56 9.88 13.89
N ALA A 55 -35.89 9.03 12.92
CA ALA A 55 -35.79 7.57 13.02
C ALA A 55 -34.35 7.07 13.25
N LEU A 56 -33.33 7.77 12.75
CA LEU A 56 -31.91 7.41 12.96
C LEU A 56 -31.43 7.73 14.37
N PHE A 57 -32.12 8.64 15.07
CA PHE A 57 -31.77 9.10 16.40
C PHE A 57 -32.82 8.72 17.45
N ALA A 58 -33.81 7.90 17.09
CA ALA A 58 -34.96 7.56 17.95
C ALA A 58 -34.62 6.68 19.16
N SER A 59 -33.38 6.20 19.28
CA SER A 59 -32.95 5.49 20.48
C SER A 59 -32.85 6.48 21.66
N ASP A 60 -33.46 6.13 22.79
CA ASP A 60 -33.50 6.96 24.01
C ASP A 60 -32.09 7.40 24.46
N PHE A 61 -31.10 6.55 24.21
CA PHE A 61 -29.69 6.83 24.41
C PHE A 61 -29.15 8.00 23.56
N VAL A 62 -29.51 8.09 22.28
CA VAL A 62 -28.99 9.12 21.38
C VAL A 62 -29.69 10.45 21.61
N MET A 63 -31.00 10.43 21.89
CA MET A 63 -31.75 11.64 22.26
C MET A 63 -31.31 12.21 23.60
N SER A 64 -31.11 11.38 24.63
CA SER A 64 -30.64 11.83 25.95
C SER A 64 -29.23 12.43 25.89
N ARG A 65 -28.33 11.91 25.06
CA ARG A 65 -26.99 12.46 24.80
C ARG A 65 -27.02 13.85 24.15
N LEU A 66 -27.86 13.99 23.12
CA LEU A 66 -28.07 15.26 22.42
C LEU A 66 -28.75 16.30 23.30
N ALA A 67 -29.57 15.87 24.26
CA ALA A 67 -30.20 16.75 25.26
C ALA A 67 -29.25 17.16 26.40
N ALA A 68 -28.31 16.29 26.80
CA ALA A 68 -27.34 16.54 27.87
C ALA A 68 -26.19 17.48 27.45
N THR A 69 -25.93 17.62 26.15
CA THR A 69 -25.09 18.70 25.64
C THR A 69 -25.96 19.95 25.54
N HIS A 70 -25.66 20.97 26.36
CA HIS A 70 -26.39 22.25 26.38
C HIS A 70 -26.65 22.76 24.96
N SER A 71 -27.92 22.60 24.52
CA SER A 71 -28.43 22.84 23.17
C SER A 71 -27.95 21.85 22.11
N PRO A 72 -28.75 20.84 21.71
CA PRO A 72 -28.74 20.47 20.31
C PRO A 72 -29.28 21.70 19.58
N ASP A 73 -28.39 22.57 19.11
CA ASP A 73 -28.79 23.64 18.19
C ASP A 73 -29.66 22.92 17.14
N PRO A 74 -30.90 23.33 16.87
CA PRO A 74 -31.74 22.71 15.84
C PRO A 74 -31.06 22.69 14.45
N LYS A 75 -29.92 23.39 14.32
CA LYS A 75 -29.01 23.39 13.18
C LYS A 75 -27.89 22.36 13.23
N TRP A 76 -27.75 21.53 14.27
CA TRP A 76 -26.71 20.50 14.31
C TRP A 76 -26.91 19.54 13.15
N ARG A 77 -25.87 19.42 12.34
CA ARG A 77 -25.81 18.58 11.15
C ARG A 77 -24.44 17.94 11.13
N ALA A 78 -24.41 16.64 10.93
CA ALA A 78 -23.17 15.91 10.72
C ALA A 78 -23.21 15.20 9.39
N ILE A 79 -22.05 15.11 8.74
CA ILE A 79 -21.88 14.34 7.52
C ILE A 79 -21.29 13.00 7.96
N PRO A 80 -22.00 11.88 7.75
CA PRO A 80 -21.54 10.58 8.17
C PRO A 80 -20.31 10.17 7.33
N ARG A 81 -19.40 9.41 7.95
CA ARG A 81 -18.15 8.96 7.33
C ARG A 81 -18.00 7.45 7.45
N LEU A 82 -17.38 6.83 6.44
CA LEU A 82 -17.01 5.42 6.50
C LEU A 82 -15.81 5.24 7.43
N TYR A 83 -15.90 4.26 8.32
CA TYR A 83 -14.88 3.90 9.31
C TYR A 83 -14.68 2.38 9.35
N SER A 84 -13.49 1.91 9.76
CA SER A 84 -13.20 0.46 9.93
C SER A 84 -13.28 -0.42 8.67
N GLY A 85 -13.09 0.14 7.48
CA GLY A 85 -12.94 -0.68 6.25
C GLY A 85 -11.58 -1.39 6.19
N HIS A 86 -11.49 -2.44 5.37
CA HIS A 86 -10.21 -3.08 5.06
C HIS A 86 -9.27 -2.08 4.38
N ASP A 87 -8.14 -1.79 5.02
CA ASP A 87 -7.10 -0.94 4.49
C ASP A 87 -5.84 -1.75 4.17
N ILE A 88 -5.45 -1.80 2.90
CA ILE A 88 -4.28 -2.54 2.45
C ILE A 88 -3.04 -1.89 3.06
N SER A 89 -2.17 -2.66 3.71
CA SER A 89 -0.95 -2.11 4.31
C SER A 89 0.01 -1.57 3.24
N GLY A 90 -0.02 -0.24 3.03
CA GLY A 90 0.85 0.44 2.07
C GLY A 90 2.34 0.32 2.41
N HIS A 91 2.68 0.29 3.71
CA HIS A 91 4.05 0.04 4.18
C HIS A 91 4.56 -1.34 3.74
N MET A 92 3.75 -2.38 3.95
CA MET A 92 4.09 -3.73 3.51
C MET A 92 4.18 -3.83 1.99
N PHE A 93 3.27 -3.17 1.26
CA PHE A 93 3.30 -3.11 -0.20
C PHE A 93 4.63 -2.53 -0.72
N LEU A 94 5.00 -1.33 -0.27
CA LEU A 94 6.22 -0.65 -0.71
C LEU A 94 7.49 -1.40 -0.31
N LEU A 95 7.52 -1.95 0.90
CA LEU A 95 8.66 -2.71 1.39
C LEU A 95 8.84 -4.03 0.62
N THR A 96 7.74 -4.73 0.32
CA THR A 96 7.75 -5.95 -0.52
C THR A 96 8.29 -5.65 -1.92
N MET A 97 7.82 -4.57 -2.54
CA MET A 97 8.31 -4.12 -3.84
C MET A 97 9.81 -3.79 -3.82
N SER A 98 10.26 -3.08 -2.78
CA SER A 98 11.66 -2.69 -2.62
C SER A 98 12.56 -3.91 -2.41
N ILE A 99 12.13 -4.86 -1.57
CA ILE A 99 12.80 -6.15 -1.35
C ILE A 99 12.94 -6.91 -2.67
N PHE A 100 11.87 -7.04 -3.45
CA PHE A 100 11.90 -7.78 -4.71
C PHE A 100 12.89 -7.16 -5.70
N PHE A 101 12.84 -5.84 -5.86
CA PHE A 101 13.74 -5.11 -6.75
C PHE A 101 15.21 -5.23 -6.34
N LEU A 102 15.51 -5.07 -5.04
CA LEU A 102 16.87 -5.18 -4.54
C LEU A 102 17.40 -6.62 -4.62
N ALA A 103 16.56 -7.62 -4.29
CA ALA A 103 16.91 -9.03 -4.41
C ALA A 103 17.26 -9.40 -5.86
N GLU A 104 16.53 -8.87 -6.84
CA GLU A 104 16.85 -9.11 -8.25
C GLU A 104 18.21 -8.51 -8.64
N GLN A 105 18.50 -7.27 -8.26
CA GLN A 105 19.79 -6.64 -8.54
C GLN A 105 20.96 -7.42 -7.91
N ILE A 106 20.77 -7.89 -6.68
CA ILE A 106 21.75 -8.73 -5.98
C ILE A 106 21.91 -10.08 -6.71
N SER A 107 20.80 -10.70 -7.15
CA SER A 107 20.82 -11.99 -7.87
C SER A 107 21.67 -11.97 -9.13
N LEU A 108 21.64 -10.85 -9.88
CA LEU A 108 22.47 -10.66 -11.06
C LEU A 108 23.97 -10.48 -10.73
N SER A 109 24.28 -9.96 -9.54
CA SER A 109 25.65 -9.67 -9.09
C SER A 109 26.29 -10.82 -8.30
N LEU A 110 25.48 -11.74 -7.76
CA LEU A 110 25.91 -12.88 -6.94
C LEU A 110 26.94 -13.79 -7.63
N PRO A 111 26.78 -14.19 -8.92
CA PRO A 111 27.75 -15.04 -9.60
C PRO A 111 29.15 -14.44 -9.75
N LEU A 112 29.27 -13.10 -9.73
CA LEU A 112 30.57 -12.40 -9.77
C LEU A 112 31.36 -12.52 -8.47
N LEU A 113 30.66 -12.69 -7.34
CA LEU A 113 31.27 -12.88 -6.01
C LEU A 113 31.42 -14.36 -5.67
N TYR A 114 30.44 -15.17 -6.05
CA TYR A 114 30.36 -16.59 -5.74
C TYR A 114 30.18 -17.40 -7.04
N PRO A 115 31.29 -17.76 -7.72
CA PRO A 115 31.23 -18.51 -8.97
C PRO A 115 30.51 -19.85 -8.85
N SER A 116 30.42 -20.42 -7.63
CA SER A 116 29.65 -21.64 -7.35
C SER A 116 28.14 -21.49 -7.56
N LEU A 117 27.63 -20.26 -7.65
CA LEU A 117 26.23 -19.94 -7.92
C LEU A 117 25.98 -19.64 -9.41
N GLU A 118 26.99 -19.79 -10.28
CA GLU A 118 26.80 -19.64 -11.73
C GLU A 118 25.77 -20.66 -12.25
N PRO A 119 24.70 -20.20 -12.94
CA PRO A 119 23.75 -21.10 -13.58
C PRO A 119 24.37 -21.88 -14.75
N VAL A 120 25.39 -21.30 -15.40
CA VAL A 120 26.12 -21.88 -16.54
C VAL A 120 27.61 -21.76 -16.25
N PRO A 121 28.36 -22.88 -16.18
CA PRO A 121 29.79 -22.82 -15.90
C PRO A 121 30.56 -22.05 -16.98
N GLY A 122 31.33 -21.03 -16.59
CA GLY A 122 32.31 -20.36 -17.46
C GLY A 122 31.83 -19.10 -18.18
N THR A 123 30.65 -18.58 -17.86
CA THR A 123 30.15 -17.29 -18.36
C THR A 123 30.86 -16.09 -17.73
N VAL A 124 31.21 -16.16 -16.45
CA VAL A 124 31.84 -15.09 -15.70
C VAL A 124 33.36 -15.20 -15.82
N ARG A 125 33.93 -14.37 -16.68
CA ARG A 125 35.39 -14.31 -16.93
C ARG A 125 36.11 -13.24 -16.10
N HIS A 126 35.35 -12.36 -15.44
CA HIS A 126 35.87 -11.20 -14.71
C HIS A 126 35.61 -11.30 -13.20
N ARG A 127 36.65 -11.01 -12.41
CA ARG A 127 36.57 -10.92 -10.95
C ARG A 127 35.95 -9.57 -10.55
N ALA A 128 35.05 -9.59 -9.57
CA ALA A 128 34.48 -8.37 -9.01
C ALA A 128 35.58 -7.44 -8.44
N SER A 129 35.45 -6.14 -8.70
CA SER A 129 36.24 -5.11 -8.01
C SER A 129 35.87 -5.08 -6.52
N PHE A 130 36.82 -4.67 -5.66
CA PHE A 130 36.59 -4.51 -4.21
C PHE A 130 35.35 -3.64 -3.91
N LEU A 131 35.16 -2.54 -4.64
CA LEU A 131 34.00 -1.65 -4.45
C LEU A 131 32.68 -2.36 -4.78
N HIS A 132 32.68 -3.22 -5.81
CA HIS A 132 31.50 -4.01 -6.17
C HIS A 132 31.18 -5.04 -5.08
N GLU A 133 32.20 -5.72 -4.56
CA GLU A 133 32.03 -6.68 -3.46
C GLU A 133 31.41 -6.02 -2.21
N VAL A 134 31.93 -4.86 -1.81
CA VAL A 134 31.40 -4.08 -0.69
C VAL A 134 29.95 -3.67 -0.96
N ALA A 135 29.64 -3.18 -2.16
CA ALA A 135 28.29 -2.77 -2.54
C ALA A 135 27.28 -3.93 -2.48
N VAL A 136 27.66 -5.13 -2.98
CA VAL A 136 26.79 -6.31 -2.94
C VAL A 136 26.56 -6.77 -1.49
N LYS A 137 27.60 -6.80 -0.66
CA LYS A 137 27.47 -7.15 0.77
C LYS A 137 26.60 -6.15 1.53
N ALA A 138 26.80 -4.85 1.32
CA ALA A 138 25.99 -3.81 1.95
C ALA A 138 24.52 -3.89 1.50
N SER A 139 24.27 -4.12 0.21
CA SER A 139 22.92 -4.31 -0.34
C SER A 139 22.25 -5.56 0.23
N THR A 140 23.00 -6.65 0.41
CA THR A 140 22.50 -7.89 1.04
C THR A 140 22.15 -7.67 2.51
N ALA A 141 22.96 -6.91 3.25
CA ALA A 141 22.63 -6.53 4.63
C ALA A 141 21.36 -5.67 4.68
N LEU A 142 21.23 -4.70 3.76
CA LEU A 142 20.03 -3.86 3.65
C LEU A 142 18.77 -4.68 3.33
N LEU A 143 18.87 -5.67 2.44
CA LEU A 143 17.80 -6.62 2.15
C LEU A 143 17.35 -7.35 3.42
N GLY A 144 18.29 -7.83 4.23
CA GLY A 144 18.00 -8.45 5.54
C GLY A 144 17.30 -7.51 6.52
N ILE A 145 17.73 -6.25 6.59
CA ILE A 145 17.08 -5.22 7.40
C ILE A 145 15.63 -4.99 6.93
N TRP A 146 15.39 -4.92 5.62
CA TRP A 146 14.04 -4.74 5.08
C TRP A 146 13.11 -5.93 5.36
N PHE A 147 13.62 -7.16 5.31
CA PHE A 147 12.87 -8.34 5.79
C PHE A 147 12.54 -8.23 7.28
N LEU A 148 13.50 -7.81 8.12
CA LEU A 148 13.26 -7.59 9.54
C LEU A 148 12.23 -6.48 9.79
N MET A 149 12.30 -5.39 9.04
CA MET A 149 11.31 -4.30 9.10
C MET A 149 9.91 -4.80 8.72
N SER A 150 9.80 -5.69 7.73
CA SER A 150 8.52 -6.31 7.36
C SER A 150 7.94 -7.12 8.52
N TRP A 151 8.79 -7.77 9.31
CA TRP A 151 8.39 -8.52 10.50
C TRP A 151 8.00 -7.60 11.68
N THR A 152 8.78 -6.56 11.97
CA THR A 152 8.53 -5.71 13.16
C THR A 152 7.40 -4.70 12.96
N THR A 153 7.21 -4.20 11.73
CA THR A 153 6.02 -3.41 11.38
C THR A 153 4.73 -4.24 11.39
N ALA A 154 4.86 -5.58 11.48
CA ALA A 154 3.74 -6.49 11.61
C ALA A 154 3.00 -6.42 12.97
N ILE A 155 3.46 -5.63 13.94
CA ILE A 155 2.84 -5.59 15.27
C ILE A 155 1.85 -4.42 15.47
N TYR A 156 2.05 -3.24 14.86
CA TYR A 156 1.46 -2.02 15.42
C TYR A 156 0.26 -1.38 14.71
N PHE A 157 0.12 -1.47 13.38
CA PHE A 157 -0.77 -0.54 12.65
C PHE A 157 -1.90 -1.14 11.83
N HIS A 158 -1.89 -2.45 11.59
CA HIS A 158 -2.92 -3.13 10.79
C HIS A 158 -3.16 -4.53 11.32
N THR A 159 -4.33 -5.08 11.01
CA THR A 159 -4.63 -6.49 11.26
C THR A 159 -3.71 -7.40 10.45
N PRO A 160 -3.47 -8.66 10.87
CA PRO A 160 -2.65 -9.60 10.08
C PRO A 160 -3.17 -9.78 8.64
N PHE A 161 -4.49 -9.73 8.45
CA PHE A 161 -5.13 -9.88 7.15
C PHE A 161 -4.78 -8.73 6.18
N GLU A 162 -4.84 -7.49 6.65
CA GLU A 162 -4.44 -6.28 5.89
C GLU A 162 -2.97 -6.26 5.47
N LYS A 163 -2.12 -7.00 6.22
CA LYS A 163 -0.71 -7.16 5.89
C LYS A 163 -0.49 -8.23 4.84
N VAL A 164 -1.22 -9.35 4.92
CA VAL A 164 -1.22 -10.37 3.89
C VAL A 164 -1.68 -9.79 2.57
N THR A 165 -2.74 -8.97 2.56
CA THR A 165 -3.21 -8.32 1.33
C THR A 165 -2.20 -7.30 0.79
N GLY A 166 -1.52 -6.54 1.66
CA GLY A 166 -0.42 -5.65 1.25
C GLY A 166 0.78 -6.38 0.65
N PHE A 167 1.19 -7.50 1.25
CA PHE A 167 2.28 -8.35 0.75
C PHE A 167 1.93 -8.97 -0.60
N LEU A 168 0.73 -9.56 -0.73
CA LEU A 168 0.26 -10.16 -1.99
C LEU A 168 0.12 -9.10 -3.09
N ALA A 169 -0.42 -7.93 -2.77
CA ALA A 169 -0.49 -6.81 -3.72
C ALA A 169 0.92 -6.39 -4.20
N GLY A 170 1.91 -6.37 -3.30
CA GLY A 170 3.30 -6.08 -3.63
C GLY A 170 3.90 -7.13 -4.56
N LEU A 171 3.70 -8.42 -4.27
CA LEU A 171 4.14 -9.51 -5.14
C LEU A 171 3.48 -9.44 -6.52
N ILE A 172 2.16 -9.28 -6.57
CA ILE A 172 1.41 -9.18 -7.83
C ILE A 172 1.92 -8.00 -8.65
N ALA A 173 2.12 -6.84 -8.04
CA ALA A 173 2.67 -5.67 -8.73
C ALA A 173 4.08 -5.94 -9.28
N ALA A 174 4.95 -6.59 -8.50
CA ALA A 174 6.29 -6.98 -8.94
C ALA A 174 6.23 -7.94 -10.14
N TYR A 175 5.35 -8.93 -10.11
CA TYR A 175 5.15 -9.86 -11.23
C TYR A 175 4.56 -9.17 -12.46
N ILE A 176 3.61 -8.26 -12.30
CA ILE A 176 3.02 -7.48 -13.41
C ILE A 176 4.12 -6.67 -14.12
N ILE A 177 5.02 -6.04 -13.37
CA ILE A 177 6.16 -5.30 -13.94
C ILE A 177 7.10 -6.22 -14.74
N LYS A 178 7.16 -7.51 -14.39
CA LYS A 178 7.95 -8.52 -15.10
C LYS A 178 7.27 -9.14 -16.30
N LEU A 179 5.97 -8.91 -16.49
CA LEU A 179 5.29 -9.42 -17.68
C LEU A 179 5.98 -8.82 -18.92
N PRO A 180 6.36 -9.65 -19.90
CA PRO A 180 6.94 -9.16 -21.14
C PRO A 180 5.85 -8.37 -21.87
N ILE A 181 5.83 -7.05 -21.71
CA ILE A 181 4.97 -6.17 -22.47
C ILE A 181 5.61 -6.07 -23.87
N PRO A 182 4.99 -6.60 -24.94
CA PRO A 182 5.58 -6.60 -26.29
C PRO A 182 5.67 -5.20 -26.94
N ILE A 183 5.49 -4.11 -26.18
CA ILE A 183 5.21 -2.76 -26.71
C ILE A 183 6.49 -1.96 -26.98
N VAL A 184 7.67 -2.40 -26.54
CA VAL A 184 8.93 -1.77 -26.93
C VAL A 184 9.90 -2.85 -27.40
N SER A 185 9.78 -3.23 -28.67
CA SER A 185 10.87 -3.81 -29.44
C SER A 185 12.05 -2.84 -29.35
N ARG A 186 12.92 -3.01 -28.35
CA ARG A 186 14.23 -2.37 -28.36
C ARG A 186 14.90 -2.83 -29.65
N ALA A 187 15.14 -1.90 -30.57
CA ALA A 187 16.02 -2.16 -31.68
C ALA A 187 17.29 -2.83 -31.12
N PRO A 188 17.83 -3.87 -31.79
CA PRO A 188 19.07 -4.49 -31.36
C PRO A 188 20.10 -3.40 -31.07
N PRO A 189 20.87 -3.49 -29.97
CA PRO A 189 21.94 -2.55 -29.72
C PRO A 189 22.83 -2.48 -30.99
N PRO A 190 23.24 -1.28 -31.44
CA PRO A 190 24.14 -1.18 -32.58
C PRO A 190 25.37 -2.05 -32.31
N ALA A 191 25.76 -2.86 -33.29
CA ALA A 191 26.87 -3.78 -33.16
C ALA A 191 28.11 -3.03 -32.64
N PRO A 192 28.87 -3.62 -31.70
CA PRO A 192 30.09 -2.99 -31.20
C PRO A 192 31.02 -2.70 -32.38
N HIS A 193 31.49 -1.45 -32.47
CA HIS A 193 32.44 -1.04 -33.48
C HIS A 193 33.79 -1.74 -33.20
N VAL A 194 34.03 -2.86 -33.89
CA VAL A 194 35.31 -3.56 -33.83
C VAL A 194 36.33 -2.72 -34.59
N VAL A 195 37.21 -2.04 -33.86
CA VAL A 195 38.38 -1.37 -34.46
C VAL A 195 39.44 -2.45 -34.69
N PRO A 196 39.86 -2.72 -35.94
CA PRO A 196 40.98 -3.62 -36.21
C PRO A 196 42.26 -3.06 -35.59
N LEU A 197 42.98 -3.89 -34.83
CA LEU A 197 44.26 -3.55 -34.21
C LEU A 197 45.43 -3.46 -35.21
N ASP A 198 45.18 -3.72 -36.49
CA ASP A 198 46.18 -3.66 -37.54
C ASP A 198 46.05 -2.34 -38.31
N LYS A 199 46.40 -1.23 -37.67
CA LYS A 199 46.84 -0.06 -38.42
C LYS A 199 48.21 0.34 -37.91
N PRO A 200 49.31 0.01 -38.62
CA PRO A 200 50.59 0.59 -38.31
C PRO A 200 50.45 2.12 -38.47
N GLU A 201 50.85 2.85 -37.43
CA GLU A 201 51.04 4.29 -37.50
C GLU A 201 52.04 4.56 -38.64
N ILE A 202 51.59 5.33 -39.63
CA ILE A 202 52.44 6.00 -40.62
C ILE A 202 52.51 7.47 -40.21
#